data_AF-A0A366VV04-F1
#
_entry.id   AF-A0A366VV04-F1
#
_cell.length_a   1.000
_cell.length_b   1.000
_cell.length_c   1.000
_cell.angle_alpha   90.00
_cell.angle_beta   90.00
_cell.angle_gamma   90.00
#
_symmetry.space_group_name_H-M   'P 1'
#
loop_
_entity.id
_entity.type
_entity.pdbx_description
1 polymer ?
#
loop_
_entity_poly.entity_id
_entity_poly.type
_entity_poly.pdbx_seq_one_letter_code
_entity_poly.pdbx_strand_id
1 'polypeptide(L)'
;MNDRVDAAKLTEALVSRRCGIVTDLSPQARGPEEPSPPHLWNATLTNYNFQTVPLAMRLTGGKGLTEEAAKLAALGEAMERYSAFHWDPARLHVGPASDTAITPAESVLYSADQYAAGLPYQPWSRTNQTSWIKGTELPPGAAVDMPASLVYLVGPPPNPADYFTAVTSNGLAAGRDLPHAILGGLNEVIERDAFMITWLNRLPATTIATPQSGCNAAQIIRHYDRFGVKVRLLSLYTDQAPYVIMAIAEEPTGYRLVGLGCDLDPAGAVDKAMFELCQLRPGMAARMHGNDYQTRLKSYKDVQSIDDHPLFHAIPANAGEFDFLTQTGATVTLDDMPRPSYATNQEALTLTVDAAVKTGARVAYADITAPDIAPLGPRVVRVIATGMQPIHFGHDQGRFGGARLYDAPVTWGLRDTPLTKAGLNPCPHPLA
;
A
#
# COMPACT_ATOMS: atom_id res chain seq x y z
N MET A 1 13.56 -2.42 -32.62
CA MET A 1 14.13 -2.97 -31.38
C MET A 1 13.14 -2.61 -30.28
N ASN A 2 12.43 -3.59 -29.72
CA ASN A 2 11.43 -3.31 -28.70
C ASN A 2 12.16 -2.85 -27.42
N ASP A 3 12.04 -1.56 -27.08
CA ASP A 3 12.42 -1.00 -25.78
C ASP A 3 11.47 -1.52 -24.68
N ARG A 4 11.53 -2.83 -24.43
CA ARG A 4 11.01 -3.36 -23.17
C ARG A 4 11.99 -3.00 -22.07
N VAL A 5 11.47 -2.46 -20.99
CA VAL A 5 12.20 -2.34 -19.72
C VAL A 5 12.75 -3.72 -19.37
N ASP A 6 14.06 -3.80 -19.25
CA ASP A 6 14.84 -5.03 -19.11
C ASP A 6 15.60 -4.96 -17.78
N ALA A 7 15.48 -6.01 -16.97
CA ALA A 7 16.13 -6.09 -15.67
C ALA A 7 17.65 -5.94 -15.79
N ALA A 8 18.26 -6.47 -16.86
CA ALA A 8 19.69 -6.38 -17.08
C ALA A 8 20.13 -4.93 -17.31
N LYS A 9 19.42 -4.21 -18.19
CA LYS A 9 19.70 -2.79 -18.48
C LYS A 9 19.53 -1.91 -17.24
N LEU A 10 18.45 -2.09 -16.49
CA LEU A 10 18.23 -1.33 -15.25
C LEU A 10 19.26 -1.68 -14.19
N THR A 11 19.66 -2.95 -14.08
CA THR A 11 20.71 -3.37 -13.14
C THR A 11 22.02 -2.69 -13.47
N GLU A 12 22.44 -2.68 -14.74
CA GLU A 12 23.67 -2.03 -15.19
C GLU A 12 23.65 -0.51 -14.91
N ALA A 13 22.51 0.15 -15.11
CA ALA A 13 22.37 1.59 -14.90
C ALA A 13 22.29 1.98 -13.41
N LEU A 14 21.60 1.19 -12.58
CA LEU A 14 21.20 1.60 -11.23
C LEU A 14 22.04 0.96 -10.11
N VAL A 15 22.66 -0.20 -10.35
CA VAL A 15 23.31 -0.98 -9.30
C VAL A 15 24.82 -0.76 -9.32
N SER A 16 25.31 0.05 -8.38
CA SER A 16 26.73 0.30 -8.17
C SER A 16 26.98 0.86 -6.77
N ARG A 17 27.96 0.29 -6.05
CA ARG A 17 28.39 0.79 -4.73
C ARG A 17 28.99 2.20 -4.76
N ARG A 18 29.36 2.71 -5.94
CA ARG A 18 30.02 4.03 -6.09
C ARG A 18 29.09 5.10 -6.62
N CYS A 19 28.30 4.77 -7.65
CA CYS A 19 27.54 5.75 -8.43
C CYS A 19 26.10 5.34 -8.74
N GLY A 20 25.65 4.19 -8.25
CA GLY A 20 24.28 3.73 -8.44
C GLY A 20 23.36 4.23 -7.33
N ILE A 21 22.06 4.29 -7.62
CA ILE A 21 21.05 4.52 -6.57
C ILE A 21 20.86 3.26 -5.72
N VAL A 22 21.23 2.08 -6.23
CA VAL A 22 21.22 0.80 -5.52
C VAL A 22 22.66 0.32 -5.31
N THR A 23 23.00 -0.03 -4.08
CA THR A 23 24.33 -0.51 -3.67
C THR A 23 24.46 -2.04 -3.67
N ASP A 24 23.33 -2.73 -3.53
CA ASP A 24 23.24 -4.19 -3.57
C ASP A 24 21.88 -4.60 -4.12
N LEU A 25 21.87 -5.56 -5.04
CA LEU A 25 20.68 -6.21 -5.57
C LEU A 25 20.91 -7.72 -5.40
N SER A 26 20.18 -8.34 -4.48
CA SER A 26 20.43 -9.73 -4.08
C SER A 26 19.13 -10.49 -3.81
N PRO A 27 19.11 -11.84 -3.95
CA PRO A 27 17.96 -12.63 -3.55
C PRO A 27 17.66 -12.43 -2.06
N GLN A 28 16.38 -12.33 -1.70
CA GLN A 28 15.98 -12.31 -0.29
C GLN A 28 16.27 -13.68 0.33
N ALA A 29 16.94 -13.69 1.48
CA ALA A 29 17.15 -14.90 2.25
C ALA A 29 15.80 -15.46 2.75
N ARG A 30 15.60 -16.76 2.60
CA ARG A 30 14.36 -17.45 2.99
C ARG A 30 14.65 -18.85 3.53
N GLY A 31 13.77 -19.33 4.41
CA GLY A 31 13.87 -20.66 5.00
C GLY A 31 13.46 -21.78 4.01
N PRO A 32 13.73 -23.04 4.35
CA PRO A 32 13.35 -24.20 3.53
C PRO A 32 11.82 -24.40 3.42
N GLU A 33 11.07 -23.74 4.30
CA GLU A 33 9.60 -23.74 4.30
C GLU A 33 8.98 -22.75 3.30
N GLU A 34 9.78 -21.91 2.66
CA GLU A 34 9.29 -20.89 1.74
C GLU A 34 9.25 -21.40 0.28
N PRO A 35 8.16 -21.13 -0.46
CA PRO A 35 8.01 -21.59 -1.83
C PRO A 35 8.90 -20.78 -2.80
N SER A 36 9.20 -21.39 -3.94
CA SER A 36 9.84 -20.72 -5.08
C SER A 36 9.30 -21.33 -6.37
N PRO A 37 8.57 -20.57 -7.21
CA PRO A 37 8.16 -19.16 -7.05
C PRO A 37 7.23 -18.89 -5.85
N PRO A 38 7.05 -17.61 -5.43
CA PRO A 38 7.63 -16.41 -6.04
C PRO A 38 9.14 -16.31 -5.80
N HIS A 39 9.85 -15.70 -6.75
CA HIS A 39 11.20 -15.22 -6.54
C HIS A 39 11.13 -13.93 -5.75
N LEU A 40 12.04 -13.77 -4.79
CA LEU A 40 12.10 -12.63 -3.89
C LEU A 40 13.49 -12.00 -3.97
N TRP A 41 13.54 -10.69 -4.20
CA TRP A 41 14.77 -9.93 -4.34
C TRP A 41 14.73 -8.68 -3.48
N ASN A 42 15.88 -8.28 -2.96
CA ASN A 42 16.07 -7.05 -2.22
C ASN A 42 16.94 -6.10 -3.03
N ALA A 43 16.62 -4.82 -3.00
CA ALA A 43 17.50 -3.76 -3.44
C ALA A 43 17.84 -2.85 -2.25
N THR A 44 19.13 -2.62 -2.02
CA THR A 44 19.61 -1.72 -0.97
C THR A 44 19.95 -0.37 -1.56
N LEU A 45 19.14 0.64 -1.27
CA LEU A 45 19.38 2.02 -1.69
C LEU A 45 20.69 2.56 -1.12
N THR A 46 21.37 3.34 -1.95
CA THR A 46 22.48 4.19 -1.53
C THR A 46 22.04 5.17 -0.46
N ASN A 47 22.96 5.63 0.37
CA ASN A 47 22.64 6.67 1.35
C ASN A 47 22.61 8.04 0.67
N TYR A 48 21.57 8.29 -0.13
CA TYR A 48 21.43 9.48 -0.96
C TYR A 48 21.17 10.77 -0.17
N ASN A 49 20.64 10.66 1.05
CA ASN A 49 20.34 11.81 1.91
C ASN A 49 21.43 12.10 2.95
N PHE A 50 22.53 11.34 2.96
CA PHE A 50 23.63 11.41 3.93
C PHE A 50 23.17 11.34 5.40
N GLN A 51 21.98 10.79 5.67
CA GLN A 51 21.46 10.65 7.03
C GLN A 51 21.93 9.33 7.63
N THR A 52 22.01 9.29 8.96
CA THR A 52 22.17 8.02 9.69
C THR A 52 20.81 7.32 9.76
N VAL A 53 20.39 6.70 8.65
CA VAL A 53 19.17 5.89 8.59
C VAL A 53 19.49 4.40 8.78
N PRO A 54 18.74 3.68 9.62
CA PRO A 54 18.75 2.22 9.67
C PRO A 54 18.69 1.59 8.27
N LEU A 55 19.38 0.47 8.08
CA LEU A 55 19.37 -0.26 6.80
C LEU A 55 17.95 -0.62 6.34
N ALA A 56 17.05 -0.92 7.27
CA ALA A 56 15.65 -1.23 6.98
C ALA A 56 14.94 -0.10 6.22
N MET A 57 15.30 1.17 6.44
CA MET A 57 14.73 2.31 5.71
C MET A 57 15.34 2.50 4.31
N ARG A 58 16.40 1.74 3.98
CA ARG A 58 17.04 1.73 2.66
C ARG A 58 16.82 0.41 1.91
N LEU A 59 16.17 -0.57 2.52
CA LEU A 59 15.90 -1.86 1.92
C LEU A 59 14.54 -1.80 1.23
N THR A 60 14.51 -2.11 -0.07
CA THR A 60 13.28 -2.30 -0.83
C THR A 60 13.20 -3.74 -1.32
N GLY A 61 12.00 -4.20 -1.64
CA GLY A 61 11.73 -5.59 -1.99
C GLY A 61 11.10 -5.75 -3.36
N GLY A 62 11.28 -6.91 -3.96
CA GLY A 62 10.63 -7.28 -5.21
C GLY A 62 10.17 -8.72 -5.17
N LYS A 63 8.98 -8.96 -5.72
CA LYS A 63 8.35 -10.27 -5.81
C LYS A 63 7.86 -10.53 -7.22
N GLY A 64 8.04 -11.74 -7.72
CA GLY A 64 7.63 -12.09 -9.08
C GLY A 64 7.68 -13.59 -9.38
N LEU A 65 6.98 -14.01 -10.44
CA LEU A 65 6.97 -15.40 -10.90
C LEU A 65 8.31 -15.86 -11.46
N THR A 66 9.07 -14.94 -12.02
CA THR A 66 10.41 -15.17 -12.54
C THR A 66 11.40 -14.33 -11.75
N GLU A 67 12.67 -14.75 -11.76
CA GLU A 67 13.75 -13.99 -11.16
C GLU A 67 13.86 -12.58 -11.76
N GLU A 68 13.67 -12.46 -13.08
CA GLU A 68 13.67 -11.18 -13.80
C GLU A 68 12.55 -10.26 -13.31
N ALA A 69 11.32 -10.76 -13.17
CA ALA A 69 10.19 -9.98 -12.67
C ALA A 69 10.42 -9.52 -11.23
N ALA A 70 11.00 -10.38 -10.38
CA ALA A 70 11.31 -10.02 -9.00
C ALA A 70 12.41 -8.94 -8.91
N LYS A 71 13.46 -9.02 -9.75
CA LYS A 71 14.48 -7.96 -9.85
C LYS A 71 13.89 -6.64 -10.33
N LEU A 72 13.05 -6.67 -11.36
CA LEU A 72 12.36 -5.48 -11.86
C LEU A 72 11.49 -4.83 -10.79
N ALA A 73 10.75 -5.63 -10.00
CA ALA A 73 9.96 -5.13 -8.89
C ALA A 73 10.84 -4.48 -7.81
N ALA A 74 11.96 -5.11 -7.43
CA ALA A 74 12.87 -4.59 -6.40
C ALA A 74 13.53 -3.27 -6.83
N LEU A 75 13.96 -3.19 -8.10
CA LEU A 75 14.49 -1.96 -8.71
C LEU A 75 13.39 -0.90 -8.85
N GLY A 76 12.16 -1.31 -9.16
CA GLY A 76 10.98 -0.45 -9.20
C GLY A 76 10.74 0.25 -7.87
N GLU A 77 10.62 -0.51 -6.78
CA GLU A 77 10.45 0.05 -5.43
C GLU A 77 11.67 0.91 -5.01
N ALA A 78 12.90 0.54 -5.43
CA ALA A 78 14.07 1.38 -5.19
C ALA A 78 13.97 2.74 -5.90
N MET A 79 13.65 2.75 -7.20
CA MET A 79 13.43 3.98 -7.99
C MET A 79 12.29 4.83 -7.40
N GLU A 80 11.24 4.16 -6.94
CA GLU A 80 10.09 4.76 -6.30
C GLU A 80 10.48 5.54 -5.04
N ARG A 81 11.14 4.86 -4.09
CA ARG A 81 11.64 5.47 -2.85
C ARG A 81 12.65 6.56 -3.15
N TYR A 82 13.62 6.33 -4.04
CA TYR A 82 14.61 7.34 -4.41
C TYR A 82 13.93 8.62 -4.92
N SER A 83 13.02 8.50 -5.89
CA SER A 83 12.31 9.64 -6.47
C SER A 83 11.47 10.40 -5.43
N ALA A 84 10.81 9.68 -4.52
CA ALA A 84 9.98 10.29 -3.47
C ALA A 84 10.77 11.03 -2.37
N PHE A 85 12.08 10.83 -2.29
CA PHE A 85 12.96 11.54 -1.36
C PHE A 85 13.71 12.72 -2.01
N HIS A 86 13.67 12.86 -3.34
CA HIS A 86 14.32 13.93 -4.10
C HIS A 86 13.27 14.88 -4.68
N TRP A 87 12.74 15.78 -3.84
CA TRP A 87 11.87 16.85 -4.30
C TRP A 87 12.68 17.94 -5.04
N ASP A 88 12.03 18.59 -6.01
CA ASP A 88 12.63 19.67 -6.80
C ASP A 88 12.01 21.01 -6.39
N PRO A 89 12.77 21.93 -5.73
CA PRO A 89 12.26 23.24 -5.33
C PRO A 89 11.64 24.04 -6.49
N ALA A 90 12.14 23.88 -7.72
CA ALA A 90 11.65 24.62 -8.88
C ALA A 90 10.24 24.17 -9.32
N ARG A 91 9.79 23.00 -8.87
CA ARG A 91 8.44 22.46 -9.12
C ARG A 91 7.44 22.83 -8.03
N LEU A 92 7.89 23.47 -6.96
CA LEU A 92 7.08 23.82 -5.80
C LEU A 92 6.73 25.29 -5.78
N HIS A 93 5.57 25.61 -5.24
CA HIS A 93 5.21 26.97 -4.86
C HIS A 93 4.48 26.96 -3.52
N VAL A 94 4.58 28.04 -2.76
CA VAL A 94 3.91 28.20 -1.47
C VAL A 94 2.77 29.20 -1.61
N GLY A 95 1.58 28.85 -1.12
CA GLY A 95 0.43 29.73 -1.14
C GLY A 95 -0.83 29.12 -0.56
N PRO A 96 -1.93 29.87 -0.50
CA PRO A 96 -3.24 29.33 -0.18
C PRO A 96 -3.72 28.35 -1.27
N ALA A 97 -4.69 27.50 -0.94
CA ALA A 97 -5.25 26.54 -1.90
C ALA A 97 -6.02 27.26 -3.02
N SER A 98 -5.69 26.95 -4.28
CA SER A 98 -6.50 27.33 -5.43
C SER A 98 -7.85 26.61 -5.44
N ASP A 99 -8.88 27.19 -6.05
CA ASP A 99 -10.25 26.63 -6.06
C ASP A 99 -10.32 25.20 -6.61
N THR A 100 -9.39 24.86 -7.51
CA THR A 100 -9.32 23.54 -8.14
C THR A 100 -8.31 22.59 -7.47
N ALA A 101 -7.56 23.02 -6.45
CA ALA A 101 -6.58 22.16 -5.78
C ALA A 101 -7.22 20.89 -5.20
N ILE A 102 -6.46 19.79 -5.20
CA ILE A 102 -6.73 18.65 -4.33
C ILE A 102 -6.21 19.04 -2.94
N THR A 103 -7.09 19.28 -1.99
CA THR A 103 -6.68 19.78 -0.67
C THR A 103 -6.24 18.66 0.28
N PRO A 104 -5.47 18.99 1.34
CA PRO A 104 -5.21 18.07 2.45
C PRO A 104 -6.48 17.46 3.06
N ALA A 105 -7.53 18.27 3.23
CA ALA A 105 -8.81 17.80 3.77
C ALA A 105 -9.50 16.75 2.88
N GLU A 106 -9.42 16.91 1.55
CA GLU A 106 -9.90 15.92 0.59
C GLU A 106 -9.08 14.62 0.59
N SER A 107 -7.84 14.65 1.11
CA SER A 107 -6.96 13.47 1.25
C SER A 107 -7.13 12.73 2.60
N VAL A 108 -8.23 13.01 3.32
CA VAL A 108 -8.56 12.49 4.66
C VAL A 108 -7.55 12.89 5.74
N LEU A 109 -8.02 13.69 6.70
CA LEU A 109 -7.25 14.12 7.87
C LEU A 109 -7.77 13.49 9.16
N TYR A 110 -7.15 13.85 10.29
CA TYR A 110 -7.67 13.52 11.60
C TYR A 110 -8.98 14.26 11.88
N SER A 111 -9.82 13.70 12.75
CA SER A 111 -11.03 14.38 13.24
C SER A 111 -10.68 15.59 14.10
N ALA A 112 -11.62 16.54 14.24
CA ALA A 112 -11.43 17.73 15.08
C ALA A 112 -11.06 17.37 16.54
N ASP A 113 -11.70 16.35 17.11
CA ASP A 113 -11.41 15.87 18.46
C ASP A 113 -10.01 15.27 18.59
N GLN A 114 -9.47 14.67 17.52
CA GLN A 114 -8.10 14.16 17.53
C GLN A 114 -7.08 15.29 17.54
N TYR A 115 -7.29 16.33 16.74
CA TYR A 115 -6.42 17.52 16.81
C TYR A 115 -6.50 18.20 18.19
N ALA A 116 -7.70 18.32 18.76
CA ALA A 116 -7.90 18.89 20.09
C ALA A 116 -7.24 18.06 21.22
N ALA A 117 -7.06 16.75 21.01
CA ALA A 117 -6.41 15.84 21.95
C ALA A 117 -4.86 15.96 21.95
N GLY A 118 -4.26 16.83 21.13
CA GLY A 118 -2.83 17.14 21.19
C GLY A 118 -1.95 16.28 20.28
N LEU A 119 -2.44 15.91 19.09
CA LEU A 119 -1.60 15.31 18.05
C LEU A 119 -0.40 16.22 17.71
N PRO A 120 0.74 15.66 17.24
CA PRO A 120 1.88 16.45 16.78
C PRO A 120 1.64 17.14 15.41
N TYR A 121 0.38 17.21 14.97
CA TYR A 121 -0.06 17.74 13.68
C TYR A 121 -1.06 18.87 13.91
N GLN A 122 -1.18 19.76 12.91
CA GLN A 122 -2.09 20.90 12.98
C GLN A 122 -3.28 20.72 12.02
N PRO A 123 -4.49 21.20 12.39
CA PRO A 123 -5.58 21.32 11.45
C PRO A 123 -5.17 22.15 10.24
N TRP A 124 -5.70 21.80 9.06
CA TRP A 124 -5.43 22.51 7.81
C TRP A 124 -6.65 23.30 7.33
N SER A 125 -6.42 24.46 6.74
CA SER A 125 -7.42 25.32 6.12
C SER A 125 -6.94 25.85 4.77
N ARG A 126 -7.86 26.24 3.89
CA ARG A 126 -7.53 26.74 2.53
C ARG A 126 -6.66 28.00 2.54
N THR A 127 -6.63 28.76 3.64
CA THR A 127 -5.82 29.98 3.79
C THR A 127 -4.39 29.71 4.25
N ASN A 128 -4.07 28.48 4.67
CA ASN A 128 -2.71 28.12 5.06
C ASN A 128 -1.73 28.29 3.90
N GLN A 129 -0.52 28.76 4.21
CA GLN A 129 0.57 28.87 3.25
C GLN A 129 1.18 27.48 3.03
N THR A 130 0.56 26.68 2.17
CA THR A 130 0.93 25.28 1.92
C THR A 130 1.90 25.18 0.76
N SER A 131 2.81 24.21 0.81
CA SER A 131 3.66 23.87 -0.33
C SER A 131 2.90 22.99 -1.31
N TRP A 132 2.79 23.44 -2.56
CA TRP A 132 2.04 22.78 -3.62
C TRP A 132 2.95 22.35 -4.76
N ILE A 133 2.64 21.20 -5.36
CA ILE A 133 3.23 20.70 -6.60
C ILE A 133 2.12 20.52 -7.65
N LYS A 134 2.45 20.79 -8.92
CA LYS A 134 1.54 20.50 -10.02
C LYS A 134 1.50 19.00 -10.32
N GLY A 135 0.29 18.47 -10.35
CA GLY A 135 -0.05 17.15 -10.89
C GLY A 135 -1.09 17.25 -12.01
N THR A 136 -1.65 16.10 -12.36
CA THR A 136 -2.65 15.94 -13.42
C THR A 136 -3.85 15.18 -12.87
N GLU A 137 -5.04 15.78 -12.98
CA GLU A 137 -6.32 15.15 -12.62
C GLU A 137 -6.89 14.36 -13.80
N LEU A 138 -7.32 13.12 -13.56
CA LEU A 138 -7.84 12.17 -14.55
C LEU A 138 -9.36 12.03 -14.41
N PRO A 139 -10.13 11.96 -15.52
CA PRO A 139 -10.22 12.86 -16.69
C PRO A 139 -10.68 14.28 -16.30
N PRO A 140 -10.42 15.32 -17.12
CA PRO A 140 -9.96 15.29 -18.51
C PRO A 140 -8.43 15.43 -18.71
N GLY A 141 -7.62 15.31 -17.67
CA GLY A 141 -6.17 15.56 -17.75
C GLY A 141 -5.75 16.99 -17.40
N ALA A 142 -6.51 17.68 -16.55
CA ALA A 142 -6.24 19.07 -16.19
C ALA A 142 -5.10 19.16 -15.17
N ALA A 143 -4.29 20.23 -15.26
CA ALA A 143 -3.29 20.52 -14.26
C ALA A 143 -3.96 20.89 -12.93
N VAL A 144 -3.50 20.30 -11.83
CA VAL A 144 -4.06 20.51 -10.50
C VAL A 144 -2.97 20.68 -9.45
N ASP A 145 -3.23 21.50 -8.44
CA ASP A 145 -2.33 21.62 -7.28
C ASP A 145 -2.57 20.48 -6.30
N MET A 146 -1.50 19.81 -5.90
CA MET A 146 -1.48 18.74 -4.91
C MET A 146 -0.54 19.15 -3.75
N PRO A 147 -0.86 18.82 -2.50
CA PRO A 147 -0.01 19.18 -1.36
C PRO A 147 1.29 18.39 -1.45
N ALA A 148 2.41 19.10 -1.53
CA ALA A 148 3.73 18.49 -1.75
C ALA A 148 4.11 17.51 -0.62
N SER A 149 3.64 17.75 0.60
CA SER A 149 3.84 16.86 1.75
C SER A 149 3.11 15.52 1.67
N LEU A 150 2.09 15.38 0.83
CA LEU A 150 1.47 14.08 0.52
C LEU A 150 2.05 13.42 -0.74
N VAL A 151 2.84 14.16 -1.51
CA VAL A 151 3.48 13.67 -2.74
C VAL A 151 4.83 13.03 -2.45
N TYR A 152 5.69 13.74 -1.73
CA TYR A 152 7.03 13.28 -1.35
C TYR A 152 7.03 12.60 0.02
N LEU A 153 7.97 11.68 0.25
CA LEU A 153 8.16 10.99 1.54
C LEU A 153 9.03 11.80 2.52
N VAL A 154 9.90 12.66 1.98
CA VAL A 154 10.58 13.70 2.76
C VAL A 154 9.96 15.02 2.33
N GLY A 155 9.37 15.71 3.29
CA GLY A 155 8.72 16.98 3.03
C GLY A 155 9.69 17.99 2.39
N PRO A 156 9.14 18.99 1.65
CA PRO A 156 9.90 20.18 1.29
C PRO A 156 10.45 20.88 2.55
N PRO A 157 11.25 21.97 2.44
CA PRO A 157 11.85 22.61 3.60
C PRO A 157 10.81 22.84 4.70
N PRO A 158 11.14 22.63 5.99
CA PRO A 158 10.16 22.59 7.07
C PRO A 158 9.20 23.79 7.03
N ASN A 159 7.95 23.53 6.65
CA ASN A 159 6.87 24.49 6.67
C ASN A 159 5.81 23.97 7.65
N PRO A 160 5.54 24.68 8.75
CA PRO A 160 4.57 24.24 9.74
C PRO A 160 3.17 23.97 9.16
N ALA A 161 2.78 24.69 8.10
CA ALA A 161 1.50 24.52 7.43
C ALA A 161 1.35 23.20 6.66
N ASP A 162 2.46 22.50 6.41
CA ASP A 162 2.49 21.22 5.72
C ASP A 162 2.42 20.02 6.68
N TYR A 163 2.45 20.29 8.01
CA TYR A 163 2.47 19.29 9.09
C TYR A 163 1.06 18.97 9.61
N PHE A 164 0.17 18.57 8.70
CA PHE A 164 -1.24 18.27 9.01
C PHE A 164 -1.55 16.78 9.18
N THR A 165 -0.66 15.89 8.72
CA THR A 165 -0.80 14.42 8.88
C THR A 165 0.53 13.69 8.84
N ALA A 166 0.55 12.47 9.37
CA ALA A 166 1.61 11.50 9.09
C ALA A 166 1.70 11.21 7.58
N VAL A 167 2.92 11.10 7.06
CA VAL A 167 3.21 10.79 5.65
C VAL A 167 3.40 9.28 5.49
N THR A 168 2.86 8.73 4.40
CA THR A 168 2.93 7.30 4.06
C THR A 168 3.32 7.11 2.59
N SER A 169 3.78 5.92 2.21
CA SER A 169 4.00 5.55 0.80
C SER A 169 2.72 5.25 0.02
N ASN A 170 1.54 5.28 0.66
CA ASN A 170 0.27 4.99 -0.01
C ASN A 170 0.11 5.77 -1.33
N GLY A 171 -0.12 5.04 -2.43
CA GLY A 171 -0.31 5.60 -3.77
C GLY A 171 0.98 5.98 -4.49
N LEU A 172 2.14 5.68 -3.91
CA LEU A 172 3.43 5.82 -4.57
C LEU A 172 3.67 4.57 -5.40
N ALA A 173 4.07 4.74 -6.66
CA ALA A 173 4.31 3.59 -7.53
C ALA A 173 5.33 3.89 -8.62
N ALA A 174 6.22 2.93 -8.85
CA ALA A 174 6.99 2.84 -10.08
C ALA A 174 6.30 1.95 -11.12
N GLY A 175 6.46 2.31 -12.40
CA GLY A 175 5.95 1.51 -13.52
C GLY A 175 6.83 1.60 -14.74
N ARG A 176 6.70 0.61 -15.64
CA ARG A 176 7.46 0.57 -16.90
C ARG A 176 7.11 1.71 -17.86
N ASP A 177 5.93 2.29 -17.68
CA ASP A 177 5.37 3.42 -18.42
C ASP A 177 4.43 4.19 -17.47
N LEU A 178 3.97 5.36 -17.90
CA LEU A 178 3.15 6.23 -17.08
C LEU A 178 1.79 5.59 -16.69
N PRO A 179 1.01 4.98 -17.62
CA PRO A 179 -0.24 4.31 -17.25
C PRO A 179 -0.04 3.17 -16.24
N HIS A 180 1.04 2.40 -16.35
CA HIS A 180 1.35 1.34 -15.40
C HIS A 180 1.64 1.89 -14.00
N ALA A 181 2.42 2.97 -13.90
CA ALA A 181 2.74 3.60 -12.62
C ALA A 181 1.48 4.16 -11.95
N ILE A 182 0.62 4.86 -12.71
CA ILE A 182 -0.63 5.41 -12.19
C ILE A 182 -1.58 4.29 -11.76
N LEU A 183 -1.73 3.23 -12.56
CA LEU A 183 -2.57 2.09 -12.21
C LEU A 183 -2.09 1.41 -10.92
N GLY A 184 -0.77 1.22 -10.77
CA GLY A 184 -0.18 0.69 -9.54
C GLY A 184 -0.52 1.53 -8.32
N GLY A 185 -0.30 2.85 -8.38
CA GLY A 185 -0.59 3.76 -7.28
C GLY A 185 -2.09 3.83 -6.95
N LEU A 186 -2.96 3.85 -7.96
CA LEU A 186 -4.41 3.84 -7.74
C LEU A 186 -4.90 2.53 -7.14
N ASN A 187 -4.40 1.40 -7.62
CA ASN A 187 -4.73 0.08 -7.04
C ASN A 187 -4.30 -0.01 -5.58
N GLU A 188 -3.12 0.50 -5.22
CA GLU A 188 -2.70 0.53 -3.82
C GLU A 188 -3.63 1.40 -2.97
N VAL A 189 -4.03 2.59 -3.44
CA VAL A 189 -4.97 3.44 -2.71
C VAL A 189 -6.31 2.73 -2.48
N ILE A 190 -6.85 2.04 -3.49
CA ILE A 190 -8.08 1.25 -3.38
C ILE A 190 -7.90 0.06 -2.43
N GLU A 191 -6.74 -0.60 -2.47
CA GLU A 191 -6.38 -1.71 -1.59
C GLU A 191 -6.40 -1.28 -0.12
N ARG A 192 -5.76 -0.14 0.19
CA ARG A 192 -5.76 0.42 1.55
C ARG A 192 -7.14 0.88 1.99
N ASP A 193 -7.92 1.52 1.11
CA ASP A 193 -9.28 1.96 1.40
C ASP A 193 -10.19 0.79 1.81
N ALA A 194 -10.29 -0.22 0.94
CA ALA A 194 -11.13 -1.39 1.19
C ALA A 194 -10.69 -2.15 2.45
N PHE A 195 -9.38 -2.30 2.65
CA PHE A 195 -8.83 -2.93 3.84
C PHE A 195 -9.14 -2.15 5.12
N MET A 196 -8.86 -0.85 5.14
CA MET A 196 -9.05 -0.02 6.33
C MET A 196 -10.51 0.10 6.71
N ILE A 197 -11.41 0.26 5.72
CA ILE A 197 -12.86 0.28 5.97
C ILE A 197 -13.30 -1.07 6.53
N THR A 198 -12.88 -2.19 5.94
CA THR A 198 -13.19 -3.54 6.43
C THR A 198 -12.73 -3.72 7.88
N TRP A 199 -11.46 -3.41 8.17
CA TRP A 199 -10.85 -3.64 9.47
C TRP A 199 -11.47 -2.77 10.57
N LEU A 200 -11.58 -1.46 10.32
CA LEU A 200 -12.09 -0.49 11.31
C LEU A 200 -13.58 -0.66 11.55
N ASN A 201 -14.35 -1.16 10.58
CA ASN A 201 -15.76 -1.43 10.77
C ASN A 201 -16.06 -2.88 11.18
N ARG A 202 -15.05 -3.75 11.34
CA ARG A 202 -15.23 -5.19 11.56
C ARG A 202 -16.21 -5.82 10.55
N LEU A 203 -16.06 -5.48 9.26
CA LEU A 203 -16.93 -6.01 8.22
C LEU A 203 -16.58 -7.46 7.89
N PRO A 204 -17.57 -8.35 7.70
CA PRO A 204 -17.29 -9.67 7.17
C PRO A 204 -16.78 -9.57 5.73
N ALA A 205 -16.00 -10.57 5.32
CA ALA A 205 -15.49 -10.71 3.97
C ALA A 205 -15.98 -12.03 3.35
N THR A 206 -15.95 -12.11 2.02
CA THR A 206 -16.32 -13.33 1.31
C THR A 206 -15.11 -14.24 1.21
N THR A 207 -15.22 -15.48 1.69
CA THR A 207 -14.15 -16.48 1.56
C THR A 207 -14.03 -16.93 0.11
N ILE A 208 -12.81 -16.92 -0.43
CA ILE A 208 -12.51 -17.54 -1.71
C ILE A 208 -12.09 -18.97 -1.44
N ALA A 209 -12.83 -19.93 -1.99
CA ALA A 209 -12.48 -21.34 -1.90
C ALA A 209 -11.07 -21.57 -2.46
N THR A 210 -10.25 -22.34 -1.75
CA THR A 210 -8.85 -22.56 -2.11
C THR A 210 -8.71 -23.01 -3.58
N PRO A 211 -8.10 -22.18 -4.45
CA PRO A 211 -8.01 -22.48 -5.86
C PRO A 211 -7.12 -23.70 -6.09
N GLN A 212 -7.52 -24.58 -7.01
CA GLN A 212 -6.75 -25.76 -7.39
C GLN A 212 -5.82 -25.47 -8.58
N SER A 213 -6.25 -24.60 -9.47
CA SER A 213 -5.57 -24.14 -10.70
C SER A 213 -5.99 -22.70 -11.03
N GLY A 214 -5.55 -22.17 -12.19
CA GLY A 214 -5.98 -20.86 -12.69
C GLY A 214 -5.29 -19.64 -12.05
N CYS A 215 -4.43 -19.87 -11.05
CA CYS A 215 -3.57 -18.88 -10.41
C CYS A 215 -2.30 -19.55 -9.88
N ASN A 216 -1.28 -18.75 -9.56
CA ASN A 216 -0.01 -19.23 -9.01
C ASN A 216 -0.12 -19.51 -7.50
N ALA A 217 -1.01 -18.81 -6.81
CA ALA A 217 -1.36 -19.01 -5.41
C ALA A 217 -1.71 -20.46 -5.06
N ALA A 218 -2.36 -21.21 -5.96
CA ALA A 218 -2.74 -22.60 -5.72
C ALA A 218 -1.53 -23.49 -5.35
N GLN A 219 -0.39 -23.30 -6.02
CA GLN A 219 0.84 -24.06 -5.74
C GLN A 219 1.48 -23.63 -4.42
N ILE A 220 1.47 -22.33 -4.13
CA ILE A 220 1.99 -21.74 -2.89
C ILE A 220 1.21 -22.26 -1.69
N ILE A 221 -0.12 -22.27 -1.75
CA ILE A 221 -0.98 -22.75 -0.67
C ILE A 221 -0.71 -24.23 -0.40
N ARG A 222 -0.63 -25.07 -1.44
CA ARG A 222 -0.26 -26.48 -1.28
C ARG A 222 1.13 -26.67 -0.68
N HIS A 223 2.09 -25.81 -1.04
CA HIS A 223 3.43 -25.85 -0.45
C HIS A 223 3.38 -25.57 1.06
N TYR A 224 2.72 -24.48 1.45
CA TYR A 224 2.55 -24.08 2.85
C TYR A 224 1.79 -25.11 3.68
N ASP A 225 0.78 -25.76 3.10
CA ASP A 225 0.02 -26.82 3.76
C ASP A 225 0.90 -27.98 4.26
N ARG A 226 1.98 -28.31 3.52
CA ARG A 226 2.97 -29.34 3.93
C ARG A 226 3.76 -28.98 5.19
N PHE A 227 3.84 -27.69 5.52
CA PHE A 227 4.50 -27.19 6.72
C PHE A 227 3.49 -26.84 7.83
N GLY A 228 2.21 -27.20 7.65
CA GLY A 228 1.15 -26.91 8.61
C GLY A 228 0.65 -25.46 8.58
N VAL A 229 1.13 -24.65 7.63
CA VAL A 229 0.69 -23.28 7.44
C VAL A 229 -0.63 -23.29 6.68
N LYS A 230 -1.69 -22.78 7.29
CA LYS A 230 -3.01 -22.70 6.64
C LYS A 230 -3.21 -21.31 6.06
N VAL A 231 -3.66 -21.24 4.82
CA VAL A 231 -3.93 -19.97 4.13
C VAL A 231 -5.42 -19.82 3.92
N ARG A 232 -5.97 -18.66 4.32
CA ARG A 232 -7.33 -18.23 3.96
C ARG A 232 -7.24 -17.08 2.96
N LEU A 233 -8.08 -17.12 1.94
CA LEU A 233 -8.23 -16.04 0.95
C LEU A 233 -9.60 -15.39 1.16
N LEU A 234 -9.63 -14.07 1.27
CA LEU A 234 -10.84 -13.30 1.53
C LEU A 234 -10.95 -12.17 0.49
N SER A 235 -12.08 -12.07 -0.19
CA SER A 235 -12.43 -10.92 -1.01
C SER A 235 -13.03 -9.84 -0.12
N LEU A 236 -12.34 -8.70 -0.01
CA LEU A 236 -12.86 -7.54 0.70
C LEU A 236 -13.84 -6.80 -0.20
N TYR A 237 -14.88 -6.21 0.38
CA TYR A 237 -15.84 -5.43 -0.39
C TYR A 237 -15.22 -4.11 -0.80
N THR A 238 -15.50 -3.69 -2.04
CA THR A 238 -15.20 -2.36 -2.56
C THR A 238 -16.26 -1.97 -3.58
N ASP A 239 -16.60 -0.67 -3.64
CA ASP A 239 -17.46 -0.08 -4.68
C ASP A 239 -16.66 0.34 -5.93
N GLN A 240 -15.38 -0.05 -5.98
CA GLN A 240 -14.45 0.19 -7.07
C GLN A 240 -14.39 -0.99 -8.04
N ALA A 241 -13.78 -0.80 -9.21
CA ALA A 241 -13.65 -1.86 -10.22
C ALA A 241 -12.69 -3.00 -9.82
N PRO A 242 -11.50 -2.74 -9.23
CA PRO A 242 -10.57 -3.81 -8.85
C PRO A 242 -11.07 -4.66 -7.69
N TYR A 243 -10.69 -5.93 -7.67
CA TYR A 243 -10.83 -6.81 -6.50
C TYR A 243 -9.71 -6.54 -5.51
N VAL A 244 -10.05 -6.48 -4.23
CA VAL A 244 -9.09 -6.42 -3.12
C VAL A 244 -9.14 -7.73 -2.35
N ILE A 245 -8.04 -8.48 -2.37
CA ILE A 245 -7.91 -9.78 -1.74
C ILE A 245 -7.00 -9.68 -0.52
N MET A 246 -7.44 -10.26 0.58
CA MET A 246 -6.64 -10.49 1.78
C MET A 246 -6.28 -11.98 1.88
N ALA A 247 -4.98 -12.28 1.89
CA ALA A 247 -4.45 -13.60 2.22
C ALA A 247 -4.00 -13.61 3.68
N ILE A 248 -4.51 -14.55 4.47
CA ILE A 248 -4.11 -14.75 5.88
C ILE A 248 -3.36 -16.08 5.98
N ALA A 249 -2.07 -16.05 6.30
CA ALA A 249 -1.35 -17.24 6.78
C ALA A 249 -1.60 -17.40 8.27
N GLU A 250 -2.03 -18.59 8.68
CA GLU A 250 -2.09 -19.05 10.05
C GLU A 250 -0.99 -20.09 10.27
N GLU A 251 -0.07 -19.77 11.16
CA GLU A 251 1.14 -20.55 11.41
C GLU A 251 0.86 -21.63 12.46
N PRO A 252 1.59 -22.76 12.48
CA PRO A 252 1.42 -23.80 13.49
C PRO A 252 1.59 -23.30 14.93
N THR A 253 2.36 -22.23 15.12
CA THR A 253 2.58 -21.53 16.40
C THR A 253 1.40 -20.67 16.84
N GLY A 254 0.39 -20.50 15.98
CA GLY A 254 -0.86 -19.80 16.27
C GLY A 254 -0.89 -18.33 15.87
N TYR A 255 0.19 -17.80 15.28
CA TYR A 255 0.19 -16.41 14.83
C TYR A 255 -0.29 -16.23 13.38
N ARG A 256 -0.70 -15.00 13.05
CA ARG A 256 -1.29 -14.67 11.75
C ARG A 256 -0.50 -13.59 11.03
N LEU A 257 -0.31 -13.79 9.73
CA LEU A 257 0.28 -12.80 8.82
C LEU A 257 -0.66 -12.52 7.67
N VAL A 258 -0.63 -11.28 7.20
CA VAL A 258 -1.51 -10.81 6.13
C VAL A 258 -0.70 -10.30 4.95
N GLY A 259 -1.10 -10.71 3.75
CA GLY A 259 -0.73 -10.06 2.49
C GLY A 259 -1.99 -9.57 1.77
N LEU A 260 -1.89 -8.44 1.10
CA LEU A 260 -2.95 -7.86 0.29
C LEU A 260 -2.60 -7.86 -1.20
N GLY A 261 -3.64 -7.87 -2.01
CA GLY A 261 -3.49 -7.79 -3.45
C GLY A 261 -4.70 -7.14 -4.10
N CYS A 262 -4.42 -6.18 -4.99
CA CYS A 262 -5.42 -5.45 -5.75
C CYS A 262 -5.18 -5.57 -7.26
N ASP A 263 -6.21 -6.02 -7.99
CA ASP A 263 -6.18 -6.16 -9.45
C ASP A 263 -7.60 -6.21 -10.03
N LEU A 264 -7.77 -5.85 -11.30
CA LEU A 264 -9.03 -6.03 -12.03
C LEU A 264 -9.31 -7.51 -12.29
N ASP A 265 -8.27 -8.34 -12.49
CA ASP A 265 -8.41 -9.79 -12.56
C ASP A 265 -8.35 -10.38 -11.14
N PRO A 266 -9.40 -11.06 -10.66
CA PRO A 266 -9.40 -11.64 -9.31
C PRO A 266 -8.28 -12.67 -9.12
N ALA A 267 -7.84 -13.37 -10.18
CA ALA A 267 -6.69 -14.27 -10.09
C ALA A 267 -5.38 -13.52 -9.87
N GLY A 268 -5.21 -12.39 -10.55
CA GLY A 268 -4.08 -11.48 -10.34
C GLY A 268 -4.06 -10.89 -8.93
N ALA A 269 -5.23 -10.52 -8.39
CA ALA A 269 -5.34 -10.01 -7.03
C ALA A 269 -4.99 -11.08 -5.96
N VAL A 270 -5.46 -12.33 -6.15
CA VAL A 270 -5.08 -13.49 -5.32
C VAL A 270 -3.57 -13.74 -5.38
N ASP A 271 -2.98 -13.73 -6.57
CA ASP A 271 -1.54 -13.95 -6.74
C ASP A 271 -0.70 -12.85 -6.05
N LYS A 272 -1.11 -11.58 -6.18
CA LYS A 272 -0.46 -10.45 -5.50
C LYS A 272 -0.52 -10.60 -3.97
N ALA A 273 -1.69 -10.92 -3.42
CA ALA A 273 -1.87 -11.14 -1.98
C ALA A 273 -0.98 -12.27 -1.46
N MET A 274 -0.90 -13.37 -2.19
CA MET A 274 -0.02 -14.48 -1.83
C MET A 274 1.46 -14.15 -1.96
N PHE A 275 1.87 -13.40 -2.99
CA PHE A 275 3.27 -13.02 -3.15
C PHE A 275 3.72 -12.06 -2.07
N GLU A 276 2.84 -11.15 -1.64
CA GLU A 276 3.10 -10.29 -0.50
C GLU A 276 3.30 -11.08 0.79
N LEU A 277 2.42 -12.06 1.04
CA LEU A 277 2.56 -12.97 2.17
C LEU A 277 3.93 -13.69 2.15
N CYS A 278 4.34 -14.23 1.00
CA CYS A 278 5.64 -14.87 0.83
C CYS A 278 6.83 -13.92 1.06
N GLN A 279 6.70 -12.64 0.71
CA GLN A 279 7.75 -11.64 0.92
C GLN A 279 7.90 -11.24 2.40
N LEU A 280 6.77 -11.17 3.12
CA LEU A 280 6.72 -10.74 4.53
C LEU A 280 7.17 -11.83 5.50
N ARG A 281 6.81 -13.10 5.24
CA ARG A 281 7.08 -14.23 6.15
C ARG A 281 8.56 -14.38 6.56
N PRO A 282 9.55 -14.41 5.65
CA PRO A 282 10.97 -14.50 6.04
C PRO A 282 11.40 -13.34 6.95
N GLY A 283 10.92 -12.13 6.64
CA GLY A 283 11.19 -10.93 7.43
C GLY A 283 10.52 -10.95 8.80
N MET A 284 9.37 -11.62 8.94
CA MET A 284 8.70 -11.80 10.23
C MET A 284 9.47 -12.73 11.15
N ALA A 285 9.91 -13.88 10.64
CA ALA A 285 10.72 -14.83 11.40
C ALA A 285 11.96 -14.13 11.99
N ALA A 286 12.63 -13.29 11.19
CA ALA A 286 13.76 -12.46 11.62
C ALA A 286 13.39 -11.48 12.75
N ARG A 287 12.24 -10.79 12.67
CA ARG A 287 11.77 -9.84 13.69
C ARG A 287 11.40 -10.53 15.00
N MET A 288 10.84 -11.73 14.92
CA MET A 288 10.41 -12.49 16.10
C MET A 288 11.59 -13.06 16.91
N HIS A 289 12.77 -13.24 16.31
CA HIS A 289 13.94 -13.82 17.00
C HIS A 289 14.37 -13.07 18.28
N GLY A 290 14.04 -11.79 18.43
CA GLY A 290 14.34 -10.99 19.62
C GLY A 290 13.44 -11.29 20.83
N ASN A 291 12.24 -11.87 20.62
CA ASN A 291 11.21 -12.21 21.62
C ASN A 291 10.76 -11.09 22.59
N ASP A 292 11.24 -9.86 22.44
CA ASP A 292 10.86 -8.71 23.28
C ASP A 292 9.42 -8.23 22.99
N TYR A 293 8.96 -8.40 21.75
CA TYR A 293 7.65 -7.94 21.29
C TYR A 293 6.48 -8.49 22.14
N GLN A 294 6.51 -9.75 22.58
CA GLN A 294 5.44 -10.30 23.43
C GLN A 294 5.36 -9.62 24.80
N THR A 295 6.50 -9.14 25.31
CA THR A 295 6.57 -8.44 26.59
C THR A 295 6.25 -6.95 26.48
N ARG A 296 6.52 -6.38 25.30
CA ARG A 296 6.32 -4.96 24.98
C ARG A 296 4.90 -4.67 24.48
N LEU A 297 4.31 -5.55 23.66
CA LEU A 297 3.02 -5.38 23.00
C LEU A 297 1.90 -6.06 23.81
N LYS A 298 1.48 -5.45 24.92
CA LYS A 298 0.47 -6.01 25.84
C LYS A 298 -0.94 -5.47 25.60
N SER A 299 -1.03 -4.35 24.91
CA SER A 299 -2.27 -3.63 24.62
C SER A 299 -2.18 -2.98 23.25
N TYR A 300 -3.33 -2.55 22.71
CA TYR A 300 -3.36 -1.84 21.43
C TYR A 300 -2.48 -0.59 21.41
N LYS A 301 -2.38 0.12 22.53
CA LYS A 301 -1.58 1.35 22.67
C LYS A 301 -0.07 1.09 22.58
N ASP A 302 0.39 -0.14 22.75
CA ASP A 302 1.81 -0.46 22.65
C ASP A 302 2.28 -0.56 21.18
N VAL A 303 1.34 -0.62 20.24
CA VAL A 303 1.60 -0.61 18.80
C VAL A 303 1.86 0.81 18.35
N GLN A 304 3.13 1.16 18.12
CA GLN A 304 3.57 2.53 17.83
C GLN A 304 4.32 2.67 16.52
N SER A 305 4.89 1.57 16.00
CA SER A 305 5.66 1.55 14.76
C SER A 305 5.08 0.59 13.73
N ILE A 306 5.50 0.75 12.48
CA ILE A 306 5.15 -0.13 11.36
C ILE A 306 5.40 -1.62 11.65
N ASP A 307 6.51 -1.94 12.32
CA ASP A 307 6.86 -3.32 12.67
C ASP A 307 6.01 -3.87 13.82
N ASP A 308 5.47 -3.01 14.69
CA ASP A 308 4.63 -3.44 15.82
C ASP A 308 3.28 -3.99 15.37
N HIS A 309 2.75 -3.47 14.28
CA HIS A 309 1.46 -3.90 13.74
C HIS A 309 1.42 -5.41 13.49
N PRO A 310 2.24 -5.98 12.60
CA PRO A 310 2.23 -7.43 12.38
C PRO A 310 2.76 -8.20 13.60
N LEU A 311 3.69 -7.65 14.39
CA LEU A 311 4.18 -8.32 15.62
C LEU A 311 3.11 -8.46 16.70
N PHE A 312 2.14 -7.53 16.77
CA PHE A 312 0.99 -7.66 17.67
C PHE A 312 0.14 -8.87 17.29
N HIS A 313 -0.03 -9.11 15.98
CA HIS A 313 -0.72 -10.29 15.44
C HIS A 313 0.16 -11.54 15.36
N ALA A 314 1.46 -11.38 15.66
CA ALA A 314 2.40 -12.46 15.93
C ALA A 314 2.15 -13.14 17.30
N ILE A 315 1.27 -12.58 18.15
CA ILE A 315 0.94 -13.09 19.48
C ILE A 315 -0.30 -14.00 19.39
N PRO A 316 -0.21 -15.31 19.69
CA PRO A 316 -1.34 -16.24 19.52
C PRO A 316 -2.61 -15.86 20.27
N ALA A 317 -2.49 -15.20 21.43
CA ALA A 317 -3.64 -14.72 22.21
C ALA A 317 -4.49 -13.68 21.45
N ASN A 318 -3.91 -13.00 20.46
CA ASN A 318 -4.59 -11.99 19.64
C ASN A 318 -5.21 -12.58 18.37
N ALA A 319 -5.16 -13.91 18.16
CA ALA A 319 -5.70 -14.53 16.95
C ALA A 319 -7.18 -14.16 16.73
N GLY A 320 -7.99 -14.09 17.79
CA GLY A 320 -9.43 -13.79 17.70
C GLY A 320 -9.79 -12.43 17.07
N GLU A 321 -8.81 -11.52 16.89
CA GLU A 321 -9.03 -10.21 16.26
C GLU A 321 -9.48 -10.29 14.79
N PHE A 322 -9.34 -11.45 14.15
CA PHE A 322 -9.76 -11.69 12.76
C PHE A 322 -11.13 -12.35 12.63
N ASP A 323 -11.74 -12.80 13.73
CA ASP A 323 -12.91 -13.70 13.69
C ASP A 323 -14.12 -13.06 12.98
N PHE A 324 -14.20 -11.72 12.99
CA PHE A 324 -15.25 -10.97 12.30
C PHE A 324 -15.28 -11.21 10.78
N LEU A 325 -14.12 -11.51 10.18
CA LEU A 325 -13.98 -11.61 8.72
C LEU A 325 -14.78 -12.78 8.14
N THR A 326 -15.03 -13.83 8.91
CA THR A 326 -15.69 -15.05 8.41
C THR A 326 -17.09 -15.26 8.98
N GLN A 327 -17.66 -14.26 9.68
CA GLN A 327 -18.92 -14.42 10.42
C GLN A 327 -20.13 -14.80 9.56
N THR A 328 -20.16 -14.39 8.29
CA THR A 328 -21.28 -14.69 7.38
C THR A 328 -21.23 -16.10 6.79
N GLY A 329 -20.05 -16.73 6.77
CA GLY A 329 -19.82 -17.98 6.04
C GLY A 329 -19.90 -17.85 4.51
N ALA A 330 -20.00 -16.63 3.98
CA ALA A 330 -20.09 -16.39 2.54
C ALA A 330 -18.86 -16.94 1.83
N THR A 331 -19.07 -17.72 0.78
CA THR A 331 -18.01 -18.39 0.02
C THR A 331 -18.25 -18.25 -1.47
N VAL A 332 -17.19 -18.05 -2.25
CA VAL A 332 -17.19 -17.98 -3.71
C VAL A 332 -16.01 -18.77 -4.28
N THR A 333 -16.08 -19.21 -5.54
CA THR A 333 -14.91 -19.73 -6.26
C THR A 333 -14.31 -18.66 -7.16
N LEU A 334 -13.02 -18.79 -7.48
CA LEU A 334 -12.34 -17.84 -8.37
C LEU A 334 -12.95 -17.79 -9.78
N ASP A 335 -13.59 -18.89 -10.21
CA ASP A 335 -14.23 -18.99 -11.52
C ASP A 335 -15.59 -18.27 -11.56
N ASP A 336 -16.25 -18.10 -10.42
CA ASP A 336 -17.52 -17.37 -10.32
C ASP A 336 -17.33 -15.85 -10.27
N MET A 337 -16.09 -15.38 -10.11
CA MET A 337 -15.77 -13.95 -10.00
C MET A 337 -15.65 -13.33 -11.41
N PRO A 338 -16.44 -12.28 -11.74
CA PRO A 338 -16.37 -11.60 -13.03
C PRO A 338 -14.97 -11.10 -13.37
N ARG A 339 -14.54 -11.29 -14.62
CA ARG A 339 -13.24 -10.83 -15.12
C ARG A 339 -13.43 -9.76 -16.19
N PRO A 340 -13.17 -8.48 -15.89
CA PRO A 340 -13.19 -7.43 -16.90
C PRO A 340 -12.17 -7.73 -18.02
N SER A 341 -12.55 -7.48 -19.26
CA SER A 341 -11.64 -7.61 -20.41
C SER A 341 -10.92 -6.29 -20.65
N TYR A 342 -9.60 -6.35 -20.72
CA TYR A 342 -8.72 -5.25 -21.11
C TYR A 342 -7.45 -5.84 -21.75
N ALA A 343 -6.87 -5.14 -22.70
CA ALA A 343 -5.67 -5.54 -23.43
C ALA A 343 -4.43 -4.74 -23.02
N THR A 344 -4.61 -3.56 -22.43
CA THR A 344 -3.49 -2.66 -22.08
C THR A 344 -3.61 -2.05 -20.69
N ASN A 345 -2.49 -1.58 -20.14
CA ASN A 345 -2.47 -0.82 -18.88
C ASN A 345 -3.30 0.47 -18.97
N GLN A 346 -3.39 1.07 -20.16
CA GLN A 346 -4.19 2.28 -20.37
C GLN A 346 -5.69 1.98 -20.25
N GLU A 347 -6.16 0.87 -20.82
CA GLU A 347 -7.56 0.43 -20.69
C GLU A 347 -7.90 0.06 -19.24
N ALA A 348 -7.01 -0.69 -18.58
CA ALA A 348 -7.15 -1.01 -17.16
C ALA A 348 -7.19 0.24 -16.27
N LEU A 349 -6.33 1.22 -16.55
CA LEU A 349 -6.31 2.51 -15.86
C LEU A 349 -7.64 3.25 -16.07
N THR A 350 -8.14 3.34 -17.32
CA THR A 350 -9.41 3.99 -17.61
C THR A 350 -10.57 3.36 -16.83
N LEU A 351 -10.68 2.01 -16.84
CA LEU A 351 -11.72 1.31 -16.08
C LEU A 351 -11.66 1.60 -14.58
N THR A 352 -10.45 1.65 -14.02
CA THR A 352 -10.22 1.88 -12.60
C THR A 352 -10.53 3.33 -12.20
N VAL A 353 -10.08 4.29 -13.00
CA VAL A 353 -10.37 5.73 -12.78
C VAL A 353 -11.86 6.00 -12.92
N ASP A 354 -12.52 5.46 -13.94
CA ASP A 354 -13.96 5.64 -14.16
C ASP A 354 -14.78 5.11 -12.98
N ALA A 355 -14.35 4.00 -12.36
CA ALA A 355 -14.98 3.47 -11.16
C ALA A 355 -14.78 4.40 -9.95
N ALA A 356 -13.55 4.88 -9.72
CA ALA A 356 -13.26 5.83 -8.65
C ALA A 356 -14.07 7.12 -8.78
N VAL A 357 -14.12 7.70 -9.98
CA VAL A 357 -14.88 8.94 -10.24
C VAL A 357 -16.38 8.73 -10.03
N LYS A 358 -16.94 7.56 -10.36
CA LYS A 358 -18.36 7.24 -10.09
C LYS A 358 -18.70 7.25 -8.61
N THR A 359 -17.73 7.03 -7.73
CA THR A 359 -17.91 7.15 -6.27
C THR A 359 -17.75 8.57 -5.74
N GLY A 360 -17.51 9.55 -6.62
CA GLY A 360 -17.28 10.94 -6.27
C GLY A 360 -15.82 11.29 -5.97
N ALA A 361 -14.89 10.33 -6.10
CA ALA A 361 -13.48 10.59 -5.89
C ALA A 361 -12.87 11.34 -7.09
N ARG A 362 -12.08 12.38 -6.80
CA ARG A 362 -11.17 12.98 -7.77
C ARG A 362 -9.87 12.19 -7.75
N VAL A 363 -9.36 11.83 -8.92
CA VAL A 363 -8.11 11.06 -9.05
C VAL A 363 -7.06 11.94 -9.72
N ALA A 364 -5.97 12.22 -9.01
CA ALA A 364 -4.86 12.99 -9.53
C ALA A 364 -3.54 12.29 -9.29
N TYR A 365 -2.55 12.55 -10.15
CA TYR A 365 -1.19 12.07 -9.96
C TYR A 365 -0.15 13.16 -10.19
N ALA A 366 0.98 13.05 -9.48
CA ALA A 366 2.19 13.82 -9.76
C ALA A 366 3.28 12.87 -10.26
N ASP A 367 3.81 13.10 -11.46
CA ASP A 367 5.02 12.40 -11.94
C ASP A 367 6.24 12.98 -11.23
N ILE A 368 6.82 12.21 -10.32
CA ILE A 368 7.97 12.61 -9.52
C ILE A 368 9.23 11.86 -9.94
N THR A 369 9.24 11.25 -11.14
CA THR A 369 10.41 10.54 -11.67
C THR A 369 11.65 11.42 -11.56
N ALA A 370 12.67 10.92 -10.87
CA ALA A 370 13.93 11.66 -10.72
C ALA A 370 14.60 11.90 -12.10
N PRO A 371 15.25 13.06 -12.33
CA PRO A 371 15.83 13.40 -13.64
C PRO A 371 16.86 12.41 -14.19
N ASP A 372 17.57 11.71 -13.30
CA ASP A 372 18.54 10.64 -13.60
C ASP A 372 17.87 9.27 -13.86
N ILE A 373 16.64 9.07 -13.40
CA ILE A 373 15.82 7.88 -13.71
C ILE A 373 15.05 8.04 -15.01
N ALA A 374 14.56 9.25 -15.32
CA ALA A 374 13.69 9.51 -16.46
C ALA A 374 14.22 9.00 -17.83
N PRO A 375 15.54 9.08 -18.14
CA PRO A 375 16.09 8.55 -19.40
C PRO A 375 16.03 7.02 -19.51
N LEU A 376 15.82 6.29 -18.41
CA LEU A 376 15.81 4.83 -18.41
C LEU A 376 14.47 4.23 -18.88
N GLY A 377 13.41 5.04 -18.95
CA GLY A 377 12.07 4.64 -19.40
C GLY A 377 11.01 4.53 -18.29
N PRO A 378 11.29 3.87 -17.15
CA PRO A 378 10.34 3.80 -16.03
C PRO A 378 9.88 5.16 -15.53
N ARG A 379 8.66 5.18 -15.00
CA ARG A 379 8.02 6.34 -14.38
C ARG A 379 7.76 6.08 -12.91
N VAL A 380 7.88 7.11 -12.08
CA VAL A 380 7.48 7.10 -10.68
C VAL A 380 6.45 8.19 -10.46
N VAL A 381 5.31 7.81 -9.89
CA VAL A 381 4.22 8.73 -9.62
C VAL A 381 3.75 8.63 -8.17
N ARG A 382 3.20 9.72 -7.64
CA ARG A 382 2.25 9.67 -6.53
C ARG A 382 0.85 9.81 -7.10
N VAL A 383 -0.06 8.92 -6.73
CA VAL A 383 -1.50 9.04 -6.96
C VAL A 383 -2.20 9.47 -5.67
N ILE A 384 -3.15 10.40 -5.76
CA ILE A 384 -4.11 10.74 -4.71
C ILE A 384 -5.51 10.54 -5.28
N ALA A 385 -6.32 9.74 -4.60
CA ALA A 385 -7.76 9.66 -4.82
C ALA A 385 -8.49 10.22 -3.59
N THR A 386 -9.28 11.28 -3.78
CA THR A 386 -9.89 12.00 -2.67
C THR A 386 -10.93 11.16 -1.93
N GLY A 387 -11.01 11.32 -0.61
CA GLY A 387 -11.97 10.64 0.25
C GLY A 387 -11.65 9.18 0.57
N MET A 388 -10.68 8.57 -0.12
CA MET A 388 -10.24 7.19 0.14
C MET A 388 -9.57 7.10 1.51
N GLN A 389 -10.00 6.13 2.32
CA GLN A 389 -9.51 5.93 3.67
C GLN A 389 -8.05 5.41 3.63
N PRO A 390 -7.09 6.17 4.17
CA PRO A 390 -5.70 5.78 4.09
C PRO A 390 -5.29 4.85 5.24
N ILE A 391 -4.24 4.07 4.98
CA ILE A 391 -3.52 3.32 6.01
C ILE A 391 -2.76 4.27 6.95
N HIS A 392 -2.45 3.79 8.15
CA HIS A 392 -1.68 4.50 9.18
C HIS A 392 -0.82 3.51 9.95
N PHE A 393 0.25 3.97 10.61
CA PHE A 393 1.08 3.11 11.45
C PHE A 393 1.26 3.74 12.83
N GLY A 394 1.02 2.95 13.87
CA GLY A 394 0.80 3.38 15.25
C GLY A 394 -0.68 3.47 15.59
N HIS A 395 -1.09 2.95 16.76
CA HIS A 395 -2.49 2.87 17.20
C HIS A 395 -3.18 4.25 17.23
N ASP A 396 -2.46 5.29 17.63
CA ASP A 396 -3.00 6.64 17.75
C ASP A 396 -2.91 7.46 16.43
N GLN A 397 -2.42 6.85 15.35
CA GLN A 397 -2.21 7.50 14.05
C GLN A 397 -3.40 7.33 13.07
N GLY A 398 -4.47 6.65 13.49
CA GLY A 398 -5.68 6.46 12.68
C GLY A 398 -6.33 7.79 12.29
N ARG A 399 -6.54 8.01 10.99
CA ARG A 399 -7.22 9.22 10.49
C ARG A 399 -8.73 9.00 10.42
N PHE A 400 -9.46 9.55 11.39
CA PHE A 400 -10.91 9.33 11.53
C PHE A 400 -11.77 10.53 11.10
N GLY A 401 -11.21 11.48 10.35
CA GLY A 401 -11.95 12.65 9.84
C GLY A 401 -12.67 12.42 8.51
N GLY A 402 -12.45 11.28 7.84
CA GLY A 402 -13.03 10.98 6.52
C GLY A 402 -14.44 10.41 6.63
N ALA A 403 -15.38 10.97 5.86
CA ALA A 403 -16.78 10.50 5.83
C ALA A 403 -16.92 9.07 5.28
N ARG A 404 -16.11 8.72 4.26
CA ARG A 404 -16.15 7.40 3.61
C ARG A 404 -15.97 6.24 4.59
N LEU A 405 -15.16 6.41 5.64
CA LEU A 405 -14.96 5.40 6.69
C LEU A 405 -16.28 4.98 7.37
N TYR A 406 -17.24 5.89 7.45
CA TYR A 406 -18.51 5.71 8.14
C TYR A 406 -19.67 5.44 7.18
N ASP A 407 -19.70 6.15 6.06
CA ASP A 407 -20.82 6.14 5.11
C ASP A 407 -20.76 4.97 4.12
N ALA A 408 -19.55 4.52 3.77
CA ALA A 408 -19.38 3.47 2.77
C ALA A 408 -20.01 2.13 3.19
N PRO A 409 -19.81 1.61 4.42
CA PRO A 409 -20.47 0.38 4.86
C PRO A 409 -22.00 0.42 4.77
N VAL A 410 -22.61 1.60 4.97
CA VAL A 410 -24.06 1.78 4.86
C VAL A 410 -24.48 1.82 3.38
N THR A 411 -23.77 2.57 2.57
CA THR A 411 -23.99 2.67 1.12
C THR A 411 -23.86 1.30 0.44
N TRP A 412 -22.95 0.46 0.91
CA TRP A 412 -22.73 -0.91 0.43
C TRP A 412 -23.76 -1.91 0.95
N GLY A 413 -24.68 -1.51 1.83
CA GLY A 413 -25.68 -2.39 2.44
C GLY A 413 -25.09 -3.41 3.41
N LEU A 414 -23.86 -3.20 3.89
CA LEU A 414 -23.20 -4.05 4.89
C LEU A 414 -23.55 -3.64 6.32
N ARG A 415 -24.24 -2.50 6.49
CA ARG A 415 -24.75 -2.00 7.78
C ARG A 415 -25.94 -1.06 7.58
N ASP A 416 -26.85 -1.01 8.55
CA ASP A 416 -28.03 -0.11 8.50
C ASP A 416 -27.71 1.35 8.84
N THR A 417 -26.77 1.60 9.77
CA THR A 417 -26.40 2.93 10.25
C THR A 417 -24.89 3.10 10.40
N PRO A 418 -24.31 4.29 10.17
CA PRO A 418 -22.87 4.51 10.32
C PRO A 418 -22.42 4.28 11.77
N LEU A 419 -21.21 3.76 11.97
CA LEU A 419 -20.62 3.70 13.30
C LEU A 419 -20.20 5.10 13.76
N THR A 420 -20.12 5.29 15.07
CA THR A 420 -19.38 6.42 15.63
C THR A 420 -17.90 6.06 15.70
N LYS A 421 -17.01 7.05 15.88
CA LYS A 421 -15.58 6.80 16.15
C LYS A 421 -15.38 5.79 17.30
N ALA A 422 -16.16 5.86 18.36
CA ALA A 422 -16.07 4.96 19.51
C ALA A 422 -16.52 3.51 19.19
N GLY A 423 -17.31 3.32 18.13
CA GLY A 423 -17.73 2.00 17.66
C GLY A 423 -16.76 1.33 16.70
N LEU A 424 -15.76 2.06 16.18
CA LEU A 424 -14.74 1.49 15.30
C LEU A 424 -13.86 0.47 16.05
N ASN A 425 -13.30 -0.47 15.31
CA ASN A 425 -12.37 -1.47 15.82
C ASN A 425 -11.14 -0.79 16.44
N PRO A 426 -10.90 -0.93 17.74
CA PRO A 426 -9.71 -0.34 18.36
C PRO A 426 -8.44 -1.17 18.09
N CYS A 427 -8.57 -2.42 17.61
CA CYS A 427 -7.43 -3.26 17.32
C CYS A 427 -6.58 -2.68 16.18
N PRO A 428 -5.26 -2.50 16.35
CA PRO A 428 -4.36 -2.11 15.27
C PRO A 428 -4.41 -3.12 14.12
N HIS A 429 -4.34 -2.66 12.88
CA HIS A 429 -4.41 -3.55 11.73
C HIS A 429 -3.11 -4.37 11.54
N PRO A 430 -3.15 -5.55 10.91
CA PRO A 430 -2.00 -6.48 10.83
C PRO A 430 -0.95 -6.20 9.74
N LEU A 431 -0.99 -5.04 9.08
CA LEU A 431 -0.10 -4.76 7.93
C LEU A 431 1.19 -4.07 8.39
N ALA A 432 2.24 -4.30 7.60
CA ALA A 432 3.57 -3.71 7.74
C ALA A 432 3.91 -2.82 6.55
#